data_AF-A0A3D3G783-F1
#
_entry.id   AF-A0A3D3G783-F1
#
_cell.length_a   1.000
_cell.length_b   1.000
_cell.length_c   1.000
_cell.angle_alpha   90.00
_cell.angle_beta   90.00
_cell.angle_gamma   90.00
#
_symmetry.space_group_name_H-M   'P 1'
#
loop_
_entity.id
_entity.type
_entity.pdbx_description
1 polymer ?
#
loop_
_entity_poly.entity_id
_entity_poly.type
_entity_poly.pdbx_seq_one_letter_code
_entity_poly.pdbx_strand_id
1 'polypeptide(L)'
;MVNSIVYVSTWIWQRRYWLVYWVVVFGIYWANTFHTNFSDEFDNIVGGWYINHGILPYIGFFTHHNPGAYFLSALITLFTKQSFVVFRIVWGGMLFLAVCSSYFFLRKHVGIKDTWFFLGYTVLVGLSATYYWGHMMLSETIVGYLLIPVYGLVFIKALRGQVFTYRDVWFVSIGTALALFTSFTFIFSTAILVGFVALLYLRQIRLIQDIKRFCISTGKIMGIFILPYVIFLAYLIVSGSLPKFYFQSITYNRDYYIYNFPKVSGQISKNPARYALSILYETSNQFNTLSFQVRDFNFAYPINITLLVANVTVFIYLFLRKKNFQAVVIYLFIVYLNARAEPLNSGETDFHSTVYIMVSLFNLSFIVWEVWHALNAKLSSAIRLINSTLFLFVGVYGVFLTAFFARNFADKTYAKIMGQAPIIYDDPVVAPIINKIVSKDEYFWIGPFEFQELLYINGRLPSKYHWFLPAHERSEQIRTEFISDLTRNRPKIIVFKGNLGYFGKLPQEFNYPIANFLRDYYFRLIDLEAENKKFKPTRTDLHNFDIAENFYFDKSKKNEIVEQLLRENIIKPAE
;
A
#
# COMPACT_ATOMS: atom_id res chain seq x y z
N MET A 1 -15.31 29.52 44.41
CA MET A 1 -16.34 29.32 43.35
C MET A 1 -15.98 30.01 42.03
N VAL A 2 -15.63 31.30 42.00
CA VAL A 2 -15.28 32.01 40.75
C VAL A 2 -14.07 31.39 40.03
N ASN A 3 -13.00 31.03 40.76
CA ASN A 3 -11.84 30.34 40.18
C ASN A 3 -12.17 28.94 39.63
N SER A 4 -13.16 28.25 40.20
CA SER A 4 -13.62 26.93 39.77
C SER A 4 -14.43 27.02 38.46
N ILE A 5 -15.24 28.07 38.31
CA ILE A 5 -16.06 28.32 37.12
C ILE A 5 -15.19 28.79 35.94
N VAL A 6 -14.17 29.61 36.19
CA VAL A 6 -13.19 30.02 35.16
C VAL A 6 -12.33 28.83 34.70
N TYR A 7 -11.97 27.92 35.60
CA TYR A 7 -11.23 26.70 35.24
C TYR A 7 -12.09 25.72 34.43
N VAL A 8 -13.36 25.54 34.82
CA VAL A 8 -14.31 24.69 34.07
C VAL A 8 -14.64 25.31 32.71
N SER A 9 -14.81 26.62 32.61
CA SER A 9 -15.07 27.28 31.34
C SER A 9 -13.87 27.18 30.41
N THR A 10 -12.65 27.54 30.84
CA THR A 10 -11.42 27.40 30.02
C THR A 10 -11.15 25.96 29.62
N TRP A 11 -11.45 24.98 30.50
CA TRP A 11 -11.36 23.56 30.19
C TRP A 11 -12.41 23.08 29.17
N ILE A 12 -13.66 23.55 29.26
CA ILE A 12 -14.70 23.30 28.24
C ILE A 12 -14.32 23.96 26.91
N TRP A 13 -13.81 25.19 26.93
CA TRP A 13 -13.39 25.93 25.74
C TRP A 13 -12.24 25.23 25.01
N GLN A 14 -11.20 24.79 25.74
CA GLN A 14 -10.11 24.01 25.15
C GLN A 14 -10.61 22.69 24.54
N ARG A 15 -11.53 21.99 25.22
CA ARG A 15 -12.14 20.75 24.70
C ARG A 15 -12.96 20.95 23.43
N ARG A 16 -13.63 22.09 23.27
CA ARG A 16 -14.37 22.43 22.05
C ARG A 16 -13.47 22.53 20.82
N TYR A 17 -12.32 23.18 20.94
CA TYR A 17 -11.36 23.28 19.82
C TYR A 17 -10.77 21.92 19.44
N TRP A 18 -10.51 21.05 20.42
CA TRP A 18 -10.07 19.67 20.14
C TRP A 18 -11.12 18.84 19.39
N LEU A 19 -12.39 18.97 19.78
CA LEU A 19 -13.49 18.28 19.09
C LEU A 19 -13.62 18.79 17.65
N VAL A 20 -13.66 20.11 17.45
CA VAL A 20 -13.75 20.73 16.12
C VAL A 20 -12.58 20.28 15.24
N TYR A 21 -11.36 20.29 15.78
CA TYR A 21 -10.18 19.81 15.07
C TYR A 21 -10.33 18.37 14.57
N TRP A 22 -10.71 17.44 15.45
CA TRP A 22 -10.85 16.02 15.05
C TRP A 22 -12.03 15.79 14.12
N VAL A 23 -13.10 16.59 14.20
CA VAL A 23 -14.21 16.56 13.24
C VAL A 23 -13.76 17.02 11.85
N VAL A 24 -12.94 18.06 11.76
CA VAL A 24 -12.36 18.52 10.49
C VAL A 24 -11.43 17.45 9.90
N VAL A 25 -10.54 16.89 10.71
CA VAL A 25 -9.65 15.80 10.25
C VAL A 25 -10.46 14.59 9.80
N PHE A 26 -11.50 14.20 10.54
CA PHE A 26 -12.42 13.14 10.13
C PHE A 26 -13.08 13.45 8.78
N GLY A 27 -13.58 14.68 8.59
CA GLY A 27 -14.18 15.12 7.33
C GLY A 27 -13.23 14.97 6.12
N ILE A 28 -11.93 15.26 6.30
CA ILE A 28 -10.92 15.07 5.24
C ILE A 28 -10.78 13.58 4.88
N TYR A 29 -10.60 12.72 5.88
CA TYR A 29 -10.48 11.27 5.68
C TYR A 29 -11.76 10.66 5.08
N TRP A 30 -12.92 11.15 5.51
CA TRP A 30 -14.22 10.75 4.98
C TRP A 30 -14.37 11.15 3.50
N ALA A 31 -14.04 12.38 3.12
CA ALA A 31 -14.09 12.81 1.72
C ALA A 31 -13.14 11.99 0.81
N ASN A 32 -11.96 11.63 1.32
CA ASN A 32 -11.02 10.77 0.61
C ASN A 32 -11.57 9.38 0.33
N THR A 33 -12.44 8.86 1.20
CA THR A 33 -13.02 7.52 1.06
C THR A 33 -13.64 7.30 -0.31
N PHE A 34 -14.35 8.32 -0.81
CA PHE A 34 -15.09 8.27 -2.06
C PHE A 34 -14.26 8.65 -3.29
N HIS A 35 -12.92 8.61 -3.19
CA HIS A 35 -12.03 8.92 -4.30
C HIS A 35 -11.55 7.67 -5.03
N THR A 36 -11.98 7.53 -6.30
CA THR A 36 -11.50 6.57 -7.31
C THR A 36 -11.30 5.13 -6.81
N ASN A 37 -10.96 4.22 -7.71
CA ASN A 37 -10.59 2.85 -7.36
C ASN A 37 -9.34 2.44 -8.14
N PHE A 38 -8.71 1.35 -7.70
CA PHE A 38 -7.53 0.79 -8.36
C PHE A 38 -7.56 -0.74 -8.26
N SER A 39 -7.04 -1.44 -9.27
CA SER A 39 -7.15 -2.90 -9.36
C SER A 39 -6.45 -3.62 -8.20
N ASP A 40 -5.25 -3.17 -7.80
CA ASP A 40 -4.52 -3.79 -6.66
C ASP A 40 -5.25 -3.61 -5.32
N GLU A 41 -6.12 -2.60 -5.21
CA GLU A 41 -7.00 -2.47 -4.03
C GLU A 41 -7.99 -3.64 -3.97
N PHE A 42 -8.56 -4.01 -5.12
CA PHE A 42 -9.47 -5.14 -5.22
C PHE A 42 -8.76 -6.48 -5.02
N ASP A 43 -7.48 -6.66 -5.40
CA ASP A 43 -6.71 -7.88 -5.05
C ASP A 43 -6.73 -8.10 -3.53
N ASN A 44 -6.43 -7.05 -2.77
CA ASN A 44 -6.43 -7.13 -1.30
C ASN A 44 -7.82 -7.45 -0.74
N ILE A 45 -8.88 -6.86 -1.30
CA ILE A 45 -10.26 -7.07 -0.85
C ILE A 45 -10.74 -8.49 -1.17
N VAL A 46 -10.49 -8.96 -2.40
CA VAL A 46 -10.83 -10.31 -2.86
C VAL A 46 -10.07 -11.36 -2.05
N GLY A 47 -8.77 -11.18 -1.79
CA GLY A 47 -8.02 -12.08 -0.92
C GLY A 47 -8.57 -12.13 0.50
N GLY A 48 -9.05 -11.00 1.05
CA GLY A 48 -9.74 -10.98 2.33
C GLY A 48 -11.09 -11.70 2.31
N TRP A 49 -11.88 -11.50 1.25
CA TRP A 49 -13.13 -12.23 1.02
C TRP A 49 -12.89 -13.74 0.93
N TYR A 50 -11.86 -14.19 0.21
CA TYR A 50 -11.47 -15.60 0.11
C TYR A 50 -11.11 -16.22 1.45
N ILE A 51 -10.36 -15.52 2.30
CA ILE A 51 -10.03 -16.00 3.66
C ILE A 51 -11.31 -16.28 4.47
N ASN A 52 -12.31 -15.40 4.40
CA ASN A 52 -13.59 -15.59 5.07
C ASN A 52 -14.42 -16.76 4.51
N HIS A 53 -14.06 -17.29 3.34
CA HIS A 53 -14.65 -18.48 2.72
C HIS A 53 -13.77 -19.73 2.87
N GLY A 54 -12.76 -19.69 3.75
CA GLY A 54 -11.85 -20.82 4.00
C GLY A 54 -10.78 -21.02 2.91
N ILE A 55 -10.64 -20.08 1.98
CA ILE A 55 -9.64 -20.12 0.91
C ILE A 55 -8.41 -19.34 1.38
N LEU A 56 -7.36 -20.07 1.75
CA LEU A 56 -6.15 -19.48 2.33
C LEU A 56 -5.14 -19.01 1.25
N PRO A 57 -4.35 -17.96 1.53
CA PRO A 57 -3.30 -17.48 0.61
C PRO A 57 -2.29 -18.58 0.29
N TYR A 58 -1.70 -18.51 -0.90
CA TYR A 58 -0.72 -19.43 -1.48
C TYR A 58 -1.24 -20.81 -1.87
N ILE A 59 -2.20 -21.37 -1.11
CA ILE A 59 -2.81 -22.66 -1.41
C ILE A 59 -4.05 -22.48 -2.26
N GLY A 60 -5.02 -21.71 -1.78
CA GLY A 60 -6.32 -21.53 -2.41
C GLY A 60 -6.32 -20.46 -3.50
N PHE A 61 -5.47 -19.44 -3.37
CA PHE A 61 -5.23 -18.46 -4.41
C PHE A 61 -3.74 -18.11 -4.51
N PHE A 62 -3.27 -17.84 -5.73
CA PHE A 62 -1.91 -17.41 -5.99
C PHE A 62 -1.71 -15.97 -5.53
N THR A 63 -0.63 -15.71 -4.80
CA THR A 63 -0.19 -14.35 -4.52
C THR A 63 1.33 -14.31 -4.38
N HIS A 64 1.94 -13.31 -5.01
CA HIS A 64 3.36 -13.02 -4.86
C HIS A 64 3.63 -12.00 -3.73
N HIS A 65 2.58 -11.48 -3.09
CA HIS A 65 2.67 -10.59 -1.95
C HIS A 65 2.76 -11.35 -0.62
N ASN A 66 3.08 -10.65 0.46
CA ASN A 66 2.92 -11.18 1.81
C ASN A 66 1.46 -11.00 2.26
N PRO A 67 0.93 -11.83 3.18
CA PRO A 67 -0.52 -11.98 3.33
C PRO A 67 -1.18 -10.96 4.25
N GLY A 68 -0.43 -10.01 4.82
CA GLY A 68 -0.89 -9.08 5.83
C GLY A 68 -2.06 -8.20 5.36
N ALA A 69 -2.02 -7.74 4.11
CA ALA A 69 -3.12 -6.97 3.53
C ALA A 69 -4.39 -7.82 3.39
N TYR A 70 -4.28 -9.08 2.94
CA TYR A 70 -5.42 -10.00 2.83
C TYR A 70 -6.07 -10.29 4.19
N PHE A 71 -5.26 -10.53 5.23
CA PHE A 71 -5.80 -10.76 6.58
C PHE A 71 -6.48 -9.52 7.16
N LEU A 72 -5.92 -8.32 6.93
CA LEU A 72 -6.58 -7.08 7.35
C LEU A 72 -7.88 -6.84 6.58
N SER A 73 -7.89 -7.10 5.27
CA SER A 73 -9.10 -7.06 4.45
C SER A 73 -10.14 -8.07 4.93
N ALA A 74 -9.74 -9.28 5.33
CA ALA A 74 -10.65 -10.31 5.84
C ALA A 74 -11.44 -9.82 7.05
N LEU A 75 -10.79 -9.10 7.98
CA LEU A 75 -11.46 -8.53 9.15
C LEU A 75 -12.55 -7.51 8.76
N ILE A 76 -12.34 -6.75 7.69
CA ILE A 76 -13.30 -5.76 7.20
C ILE A 76 -14.41 -6.44 6.41
N THR A 77 -14.07 -7.35 5.49
CA THR A 77 -15.06 -8.03 4.63
C THR A 77 -16.02 -8.94 5.40
N LEU A 78 -15.69 -9.33 6.64
CA LEU A 78 -16.64 -9.98 7.56
C LEU A 78 -17.92 -9.17 7.74
N PHE A 79 -17.81 -7.84 7.76
CA PHE A 79 -18.94 -6.92 7.98
C PHE A 79 -19.47 -6.32 6.69
N THR A 80 -18.60 -6.08 5.72
CA THR A 80 -18.98 -5.37 4.47
C THR A 80 -19.41 -6.30 3.35
N LYS A 81 -19.14 -7.60 3.49
CA LYS A 81 -19.37 -8.62 2.47
C LYS A 81 -18.75 -8.22 1.12
N GLN A 82 -19.52 -8.29 0.04
CA GLN A 82 -19.07 -7.96 -1.32
C GLN A 82 -19.22 -6.47 -1.66
N SER A 83 -19.60 -5.58 -0.73
CA SER A 83 -19.70 -4.15 -1.02
C SER A 83 -18.34 -3.45 -0.92
N PHE A 84 -17.85 -2.94 -2.05
CA PHE A 84 -16.65 -2.12 -2.13
C PHE A 84 -16.86 -0.76 -1.46
N VAL A 85 -18.00 -0.11 -1.68
CA VAL A 85 -18.28 1.21 -1.09
C VAL A 85 -18.31 1.14 0.44
N VAL A 86 -18.98 0.14 1.01
CA VAL A 86 -19.02 -0.04 2.47
C VAL A 86 -17.64 -0.44 3.02
N PHE A 87 -16.88 -1.27 2.29
CA PHE A 87 -15.48 -1.58 2.63
C PHE A 87 -14.64 -0.30 2.75
N ARG A 88 -14.71 0.58 1.74
CA ARG A 88 -14.00 1.86 1.71
C ARG A 88 -14.38 2.76 2.88
N ILE A 89 -15.67 2.82 3.24
CA ILE A 89 -16.17 3.57 4.41
C ILE A 89 -15.54 3.08 5.71
N VAL A 90 -15.54 1.76 5.93
CA VAL A 90 -14.92 1.18 7.14
C VAL A 90 -13.41 1.44 7.14
N TRP A 91 -12.76 1.25 6.00
CA TRP A 91 -11.33 1.49 5.83
C TRP A 91 -10.94 2.95 6.10
N GLY A 92 -11.68 3.94 5.56
CA GLY A 92 -11.46 5.36 5.83
C GLY A 92 -11.59 5.71 7.32
N GLY A 93 -12.58 5.12 8.00
CA GLY A 93 -12.71 5.21 9.45
C GLY A 93 -11.51 4.60 10.20
N MET A 94 -11.02 3.44 9.75
CA MET A 94 -9.83 2.80 10.33
C MET A 94 -8.56 3.64 10.13
N LEU A 95 -8.36 4.25 8.97
CA LEU A 95 -7.23 5.14 8.71
C LEU A 95 -7.25 6.38 9.62
N PHE A 96 -8.44 6.97 9.81
CA PHE A 96 -8.63 8.06 10.77
C PHE A 96 -8.31 7.63 12.21
N LEU A 97 -8.83 6.46 12.62
CA LEU A 97 -8.53 5.91 13.94
C LEU A 97 -7.05 5.58 14.11
N ALA A 98 -6.37 5.10 13.07
CA ALA A 98 -4.94 4.81 13.09
C ALA A 98 -4.10 6.08 13.29
N VAL A 99 -4.43 7.18 12.62
CA VAL A 99 -3.69 8.45 12.81
C VAL A 99 -3.98 9.07 14.19
N CYS A 100 -5.23 9.00 14.66
CA CYS A 100 -5.59 9.43 16.02
C CYS A 100 -4.85 8.61 17.08
N SER A 101 -4.88 7.28 16.94
CA SER A 101 -4.22 6.36 17.86
C SER A 101 -2.71 6.59 17.87
N SER A 102 -2.11 6.87 16.72
CA SER A 102 -0.69 7.23 16.61
C SER A 102 -0.36 8.50 17.40
N TYR A 103 -1.18 9.55 17.27
CA TYR A 103 -1.01 10.79 18.05
C TYR A 103 -1.07 10.53 19.55
N PHE A 104 -2.14 9.88 20.03
CA PHE A 104 -2.33 9.64 21.46
C PHE A 104 -1.28 8.68 22.02
N PHE A 105 -0.88 7.67 21.24
CA PHE A 105 0.19 6.75 21.59
C PHE A 105 1.53 7.48 21.76
N LEU A 106 1.94 8.29 20.78
CA LEU A 106 3.18 9.06 20.85
C LEU A 106 3.13 10.03 22.03
N ARG A 107 2.03 10.77 22.19
CA ARG A 107 1.84 11.71 23.31
C ARG A 107 2.04 11.04 24.66
N LYS A 108 1.56 9.81 24.83
CA LYS A 108 1.73 9.02 26.06
C LYS A 108 3.18 8.58 26.28
N HIS A 109 3.92 8.23 25.24
CA HIS A 109 5.25 7.63 25.35
C HIS A 109 6.41 8.62 25.31
N VAL A 110 6.26 9.75 24.61
CA VAL A 110 7.31 10.77 24.49
C VAL A 110 6.96 12.11 25.16
N GLY A 111 5.67 12.34 25.45
CA GLY A 111 5.18 13.54 26.12
C GLY A 111 4.48 14.52 25.19
N ILE A 112 3.59 15.35 25.77
CA ILE A 112 2.76 16.31 25.01
C ILE A 112 3.59 17.40 24.32
N LYS A 113 4.66 17.87 24.97
CA LYS A 113 5.51 18.94 24.43
C LYS A 113 6.20 18.53 23.12
N ASP A 114 6.55 17.26 23.02
CA ASP A 114 7.27 16.68 21.88
C ASP A 114 6.34 16.12 20.80
N THR A 115 5.02 16.32 20.89
CA THR A 115 4.04 15.70 19.95
C THR A 115 3.05 16.68 19.33
N TRP A 116 3.13 17.97 19.65
CA TRP A 116 2.25 18.98 19.07
C TRP A 116 2.33 19.07 17.54
N PHE A 117 3.54 18.93 16.98
CA PHE A 117 3.74 18.92 15.53
C PHE A 117 2.92 17.84 14.81
N PHE A 118 2.61 16.75 15.50
CA PHE A 118 1.92 15.61 14.90
C PHE A 118 0.47 15.95 14.53
N LEU A 119 -0.13 16.99 15.13
CA LEU A 119 -1.41 17.52 14.69
C LEU A 119 -1.33 18.04 13.25
N GLY A 120 -0.36 18.92 12.97
CA GLY A 120 -0.09 19.39 11.61
C GLY A 120 0.12 18.23 10.64
N TYR A 121 0.87 17.21 11.07
CA TYR A 121 1.04 15.97 10.30
C TYR A 121 -0.28 15.27 9.97
N THR A 122 -1.21 15.12 10.93
CA THR A 122 -2.51 14.44 10.68
C THR A 122 -3.36 15.17 9.63
N VAL A 123 -3.26 16.49 9.54
CA VAL A 123 -3.93 17.28 8.49
C VAL A 123 -3.23 17.07 7.15
N LEU A 124 -1.89 17.20 7.12
CA LEU A 124 -1.11 17.06 5.88
C LEU A 124 -1.26 15.68 5.24
N VAL A 125 -1.20 14.61 6.04
CA VAL A 125 -1.38 13.25 5.53
C VAL A 125 -2.80 13.00 5.03
N GLY A 126 -3.81 13.61 5.66
CA GLY A 126 -5.19 13.57 5.18
C GLY A 126 -5.36 14.29 3.84
N LEU A 127 -4.89 15.53 3.72
CA LEU A 127 -5.03 16.32 2.49
C LEU A 127 -4.27 15.71 1.31
N SER A 128 -3.12 15.09 1.58
CA SER A 128 -2.27 14.51 0.53
C SER A 128 -2.68 13.09 0.13
N ALA A 129 -3.52 12.39 0.89
CA ALA A 129 -3.82 10.98 0.67
C ALA A 129 -4.42 10.66 -0.72
N THR A 130 -5.14 11.60 -1.35
CA THR A 130 -5.67 11.42 -2.72
C THR A 130 -4.65 11.68 -3.80
N TYR A 131 -3.53 12.33 -3.48
CA TYR A 131 -2.44 12.58 -4.43
C TYR A 131 -1.66 11.30 -4.71
N TYR A 132 -1.26 10.53 -3.69
CA TYR A 132 -0.45 9.30 -3.85
C TYR A 132 -1.22 8.01 -3.54
N TRP A 133 -2.56 8.07 -3.52
CA TRP A 133 -3.42 6.93 -3.17
C TRP A 133 -3.27 6.35 -1.74
N GLY A 134 -2.75 7.14 -0.79
CA GLY A 134 -2.68 6.79 0.64
C GLY A 134 -4.02 6.63 1.37
N HIS A 135 -5.13 6.73 0.66
CA HIS A 135 -6.47 6.46 1.15
C HIS A 135 -6.94 5.05 0.74
N MET A 136 -6.28 4.39 -0.23
CA MET A 136 -6.63 3.06 -0.75
C MET A 136 -6.13 1.92 0.15
N MET A 137 -6.80 0.76 0.10
CA MET A 137 -6.36 -0.48 0.75
C MET A 137 -5.22 -1.12 -0.04
N LEU A 138 -4.06 -0.47 0.00
CA LEU A 138 -2.81 -0.90 -0.64
C LEU A 138 -1.77 -1.26 0.41
N SER A 139 -0.86 -2.15 0.04
CA SER A 139 0.23 -2.61 0.91
C SER A 139 1.08 -1.45 1.43
N GLU A 140 1.41 -0.49 0.58
CA GLU A 140 2.19 0.70 0.94
C GLU A 140 1.43 1.62 1.90
N THR A 141 0.11 1.77 1.72
CA THR A 141 -0.73 2.52 2.66
C THR A 141 -0.68 1.88 4.04
N ILE A 142 -0.97 0.58 4.14
CA ILE A 142 -0.96 -0.15 5.41
C ILE A 142 0.42 -0.04 6.09
N VAL A 143 1.51 -0.26 5.34
CA VAL A 143 2.88 -0.10 5.84
C VAL A 143 3.14 1.31 6.36
N GLY A 144 2.70 2.35 5.63
CA GLY A 144 2.84 3.74 6.06
C GLY A 144 2.18 4.00 7.42
N TYR A 145 0.93 3.58 7.60
CA TYR A 145 0.22 3.74 8.87
C TYR A 145 0.80 2.90 10.02
N LEU A 146 1.43 1.75 9.72
CA LEU A 146 2.14 0.94 10.71
C LEU A 146 3.50 1.55 11.11
N LEU A 147 4.28 2.04 10.14
CA LEU A 147 5.64 2.51 10.37
C LEU A 147 5.73 3.94 10.91
N ILE A 148 4.77 4.82 10.64
CA ILE A 148 4.83 6.21 11.14
C ILE A 148 4.90 6.30 12.67
N PRO A 149 4.03 5.65 13.47
CA PRO A 149 4.15 5.72 14.92
C PRO A 149 5.41 5.01 15.43
N VAL A 150 5.91 3.97 14.74
CA VAL A 150 7.18 3.30 15.06
C VAL A 150 8.35 4.27 14.84
N TYR A 151 8.43 4.87 13.65
CA TYR A 151 9.43 5.86 13.28
C TYR A 151 9.40 7.04 14.26
N GLY A 152 8.22 7.61 14.52
CA GLY A 152 8.07 8.75 15.42
C GLY A 152 8.52 8.44 16.84
N LEU A 153 8.16 7.27 17.39
CA LEU A 153 8.61 6.85 18.72
C LEU A 153 10.13 6.75 18.77
N VAL A 154 10.73 6.03 17.81
CA VAL A 154 12.17 5.79 17.77
C VAL A 154 12.94 7.09 17.58
N PHE A 155 12.52 7.91 16.63
CA PHE A 155 13.16 9.16 16.28
C PHE A 155 13.14 10.17 17.43
N ILE A 156 11.96 10.43 18.02
CA ILE A 156 11.82 11.42 19.10
C ILE A 156 12.59 10.97 20.34
N LYS A 157 12.46 9.70 20.75
CA LYS A 157 13.21 9.19 21.92
C LYS A 157 14.71 9.25 21.71
N ALA A 158 15.20 8.87 20.52
CA ALA A 158 16.62 8.93 20.19
C ALA A 158 17.15 10.38 20.20
N LEU A 159 16.37 11.32 19.69
CA LEU A 159 16.71 12.75 19.69
C LEU A 159 16.81 13.30 21.11
N ARG A 160 15.78 13.05 21.92
CA ARG A 160 15.66 13.54 23.30
C ARG A 160 16.52 12.77 24.30
N GLY A 161 17.14 11.66 23.90
CA GLY A 161 17.90 10.79 24.80
C GLY A 161 17.00 10.10 25.84
N GLN A 162 15.73 9.87 25.51
CA GLN A 162 14.80 9.16 26.40
C GLN A 162 15.12 7.66 26.43
N VAL A 163 14.82 7.04 27.57
CA VAL A 163 15.03 5.61 27.80
C VAL A 163 14.05 4.80 26.95
N PHE A 164 14.58 3.79 26.25
CA PHE A 164 13.75 2.77 25.59
C PHE A 164 13.38 1.68 26.59
N THR A 165 12.08 1.48 26.75
CA THR A 165 11.50 0.45 27.61
C THR A 165 11.21 -0.81 26.80
N TYR A 166 10.95 -1.92 27.49
CA TYR A 166 10.47 -3.16 26.85
C TYR A 166 9.18 -2.96 26.06
N ARG A 167 8.28 -2.06 26.51
CA ARG A 167 7.03 -1.77 25.78
C ARG A 167 7.32 -1.12 24.42
N ASP A 168 8.33 -0.26 24.35
CA ASP A 168 8.78 0.34 23.10
C ASP A 168 9.36 -0.72 22.16
N VAL A 169 10.17 -1.66 22.69
CA VAL A 169 10.73 -2.76 21.89
C VAL A 169 9.64 -3.68 21.32
N TRP A 170 8.64 -4.03 22.14
CA TRP A 170 7.47 -4.79 21.67
C TRP A 170 6.70 -4.05 20.59
N PHE A 171 6.44 -2.75 20.79
CA PHE A 171 5.74 -1.94 19.82
C PHE A 171 6.47 -1.86 18.48
N VAL A 172 7.79 -1.61 18.52
CA VAL A 172 8.64 -1.60 17.31
C VAL A 172 8.65 -2.97 16.65
N SER A 173 8.78 -4.05 17.42
CA SER A 173 8.78 -5.43 16.90
C SER A 173 7.48 -5.74 16.16
N ILE A 174 6.33 -5.52 16.81
CA ILE A 174 5.01 -5.79 16.21
C ILE A 174 4.79 -4.91 14.98
N GLY A 175 5.04 -3.60 15.09
CA GLY A 175 4.81 -2.67 13.96
C GLY A 175 5.69 -2.96 12.75
N THR A 176 6.98 -3.27 12.95
CA THR A 176 7.88 -3.63 11.85
C THR A 176 7.59 -5.01 11.29
N ALA A 177 7.22 -6.00 12.12
CA ALA A 177 6.83 -7.33 11.65
C ALA A 177 5.53 -7.27 10.82
N LEU A 178 4.50 -6.56 11.28
CA LEU A 178 3.25 -6.36 10.53
C LEU A 178 3.50 -5.62 9.22
N ALA A 179 4.40 -4.63 9.21
CA ALA A 179 4.81 -3.96 7.98
C ALA A 179 5.43 -4.95 6.99
N LEU A 180 6.32 -5.85 7.43
CA LEU A 180 6.89 -6.88 6.56
C LEU A 180 5.91 -7.97 6.16
N PHE A 181 4.97 -8.35 7.02
CA PHE A 181 3.88 -9.26 6.66
C PHE A 181 2.92 -8.64 5.66
N THR A 182 2.88 -7.32 5.56
CA THR A 182 2.13 -6.61 4.52
C THR A 182 2.96 -6.52 3.24
N SER A 183 4.20 -6.03 3.32
CA SER A 183 5.09 -5.95 2.16
C SER A 183 6.55 -6.18 2.52
N PHE A 184 7.15 -7.16 1.83
CA PHE A 184 8.56 -7.51 2.00
C PHE A 184 9.52 -6.45 1.42
N THR A 185 9.03 -5.52 0.59
CA THR A 185 9.85 -4.48 -0.06
C THR A 185 10.53 -3.56 0.93
N PHE A 186 10.03 -3.48 2.17
CA PHE A 186 10.55 -2.61 3.22
C PHE A 186 11.58 -3.27 4.14
N ILE A 187 12.04 -4.50 3.85
CA ILE A 187 12.94 -5.29 4.73
C ILE A 187 14.19 -4.52 5.18
N PHE A 188 14.83 -3.78 4.29
CA PHE A 188 16.04 -3.01 4.63
C PHE A 188 15.71 -1.86 5.60
N SER A 189 14.63 -1.12 5.35
CA SER A 189 14.20 -0.02 6.22
C SER A 189 13.81 -0.51 7.62
N THR A 190 13.10 -1.64 7.71
CA THR A 190 12.72 -2.24 9.00
C THR A 190 13.93 -2.81 9.74
N ALA A 191 14.88 -3.42 9.02
CA ALA A 191 16.11 -3.94 9.62
C ALA A 191 16.95 -2.81 10.25
N ILE A 192 17.01 -1.66 9.60
CA ILE A 192 17.68 -0.46 10.14
C ILE A 192 16.99 0.01 11.42
N LEU A 193 15.66 0.12 11.42
CA LEU A 193 14.92 0.52 12.62
C LEU A 193 15.09 -0.46 13.79
N VAL A 194 14.96 -1.77 13.52
CA VAL A 194 15.13 -2.83 14.53
C VAL A 194 16.55 -2.80 15.10
N GLY A 195 17.57 -2.76 14.23
CA GLY A 195 18.96 -2.68 14.64
C GLY A 195 19.26 -1.42 15.45
N PHE A 196 18.68 -0.28 15.05
CA PHE A 196 18.85 0.98 15.77
C PHE A 196 18.20 0.94 17.17
N VAL A 197 16.98 0.41 17.29
CA VAL A 197 16.30 0.25 18.58
C VAL A 197 17.05 -0.72 19.48
N ALA A 198 17.52 -1.85 18.94
CA ALA A 198 18.34 -2.80 19.70
C ALA A 198 19.61 -2.12 20.25
N LEU A 199 20.29 -1.34 19.42
CA LEU A 199 21.49 -0.60 19.83
C LEU A 199 21.19 0.49 20.86
N LEU A 200 20.12 1.26 20.70
CA LEU A 200 19.71 2.28 21.70
C LEU A 200 19.27 1.66 23.02
N TYR A 201 18.63 0.50 22.98
CA TYR A 201 18.25 -0.26 24.17
C TYR A 201 19.48 -0.80 24.90
N LEU A 202 20.37 -1.49 24.18
CA LEU A 202 21.56 -2.11 24.77
C LEU A 202 22.59 -1.10 25.28
N ARG A 203 22.70 0.09 24.66
CA ARG A 203 23.57 1.17 25.16
C ARG A 203 23.19 1.68 26.54
N GLN A 204 21.97 1.42 27.02
CA GLN A 204 21.56 1.77 28.38
C GLN A 204 22.15 0.82 29.43
N ILE A 205 22.69 -0.33 29.01
CA ILE A 205 23.32 -1.33 29.86
C ILE A 205 24.84 -1.11 29.82
N ARG A 206 25.46 -0.89 30.98
CA ARG A 206 26.92 -0.73 31.09
C ARG A 206 27.61 -2.09 30.95
N LEU A 207 27.98 -2.44 29.71
CA LEU A 207 28.55 -3.75 29.34
C LEU A 207 29.72 -4.19 30.23
N ILE A 208 30.66 -3.28 30.53
CA ILE A 208 31.86 -3.57 31.32
C ILE A 208 31.53 -3.92 32.79
N GLN A 209 30.38 -3.47 33.29
CA GLN A 209 29.98 -3.65 34.69
C GLN A 209 29.03 -4.84 34.89
N ASP A 210 28.35 -5.32 33.84
CA ASP A 210 27.29 -6.34 33.98
C ASP A 210 27.08 -7.17 32.70
N ILE A 211 28.08 -7.99 32.35
CA ILE A 211 28.05 -8.84 31.15
C ILE A 211 26.88 -9.83 31.16
N LYS A 212 26.51 -10.35 32.34
CA LYS A 212 25.38 -11.28 32.49
C LYS A 212 24.06 -10.60 32.13
N ARG A 213 23.80 -9.40 32.65
CA ARG A 213 22.59 -8.63 32.31
C ARG A 213 22.58 -8.21 30.85
N PHE A 214 23.72 -7.87 30.27
CA PHE A 214 23.83 -7.60 28.83
C PHE A 214 23.38 -8.81 28.01
N CYS A 215 23.98 -10.00 28.24
CA CYS A 215 23.62 -11.22 27.51
C CYS A 215 22.14 -11.59 27.67
N ILE A 216 21.60 -11.52 28.89
CA ILE A 216 20.17 -11.80 29.15
C ILE A 216 19.28 -10.79 28.41
N SER A 217 19.63 -9.50 28.44
CA SER A 217 18.84 -8.46 27.78
C SER A 217 18.88 -8.59 26.26
N THR A 218 20.05 -8.90 25.69
CA THR A 218 20.23 -9.20 24.27
C THR A 218 19.37 -10.39 23.85
N GLY A 219 19.46 -11.52 24.57
CA GLY A 219 18.63 -12.69 24.29
C GLY A 219 17.13 -12.38 24.35
N LYS A 220 16.69 -11.59 25.35
CA LYS A 220 15.30 -11.15 25.48
C LYS A 220 14.83 -10.29 24.31
N ILE A 221 15.57 -9.24 23.93
CA ILE A 221 15.15 -8.37 22.83
C ILE A 221 15.19 -9.08 21.48
N MET A 222 16.17 -9.97 21.27
CA MET A 222 16.22 -10.81 20.07
C MET A 222 15.01 -11.73 20.02
N GLY A 223 14.64 -12.36 21.15
CA GLY A 223 13.41 -13.13 21.27
C GLY A 223 12.17 -12.31 20.90
N ILE A 224 12.06 -11.07 21.38
CA ILE A 224 10.93 -10.16 21.05
C ILE A 224 10.88 -9.85 19.55
N PHE A 225 12.02 -9.59 18.90
CA PHE A 225 12.06 -9.31 17.47
C PHE A 225 11.84 -10.55 16.60
N ILE A 226 12.28 -11.73 17.04
CA ILE A 226 12.15 -12.98 16.30
C ILE A 226 10.74 -13.57 16.43
N LEU A 227 10.07 -13.38 17.57
CA LEU A 227 8.80 -14.03 17.89
C LEU A 227 7.70 -13.86 16.82
N PRO A 228 7.42 -12.67 16.27
CA PRO A 228 6.40 -12.54 15.23
C PRO A 228 6.67 -13.43 14.01
N TYR A 229 7.93 -13.54 13.60
CA TYR A 229 8.33 -14.37 12.45
C TYR A 229 8.23 -15.87 12.76
N VAL A 230 8.48 -16.27 14.01
CA VAL A 230 8.25 -17.66 14.46
C VAL A 230 6.76 -17.99 14.44
N ILE A 231 5.89 -17.07 14.88
CA ILE A 231 4.44 -17.24 14.81
C ILE A 231 3.98 -17.36 13.35
N PHE A 232 4.50 -16.52 12.46
CA PHE A 232 4.18 -16.61 11.03
C PHE A 232 4.67 -17.91 10.39
N LEU A 233 5.89 -18.36 10.73
CA LEU A 233 6.40 -19.65 10.28
C LEU A 233 5.53 -20.82 10.78
N ALA A 234 5.10 -20.79 12.05
CA ALA A 234 4.19 -21.78 12.61
C ALA A 234 2.85 -21.77 11.86
N TYR A 235 2.30 -20.59 11.53
CA TYR A 235 1.12 -20.47 10.68
C TYR A 235 1.32 -21.12 9.30
N LEU A 236 2.45 -20.86 8.63
CA LEU A 236 2.74 -21.46 7.32
C LEU A 236 2.86 -22.99 7.38
N ILE A 237 3.40 -23.52 8.47
CA ILE A 237 3.50 -24.97 8.70
C ILE A 237 2.11 -25.57 8.96
N VAL A 238 1.34 -25.00 9.88
CA VAL A 238 0.02 -25.50 10.28
C VAL A 238 -0.98 -25.44 9.12
N SER A 239 -0.92 -24.40 8.30
CA SER A 239 -1.76 -24.26 7.10
C SER A 239 -1.28 -25.13 5.92
N GLY A 240 -0.09 -25.73 5.98
CA GLY A 240 0.52 -26.45 4.85
C GLY A 240 0.99 -25.55 3.71
N SER A 241 1.05 -24.23 3.92
CA SER A 241 1.33 -23.24 2.87
C SER A 241 2.81 -22.96 2.67
N LEU A 242 3.70 -23.39 3.58
CA LEU A 242 5.13 -23.06 3.56
C LEU A 242 5.83 -23.26 2.20
N PRO A 243 5.71 -24.41 1.50
CA PRO A 243 6.38 -24.60 0.21
C PRO A 243 5.84 -23.65 -0.87
N LYS A 244 4.51 -23.41 -0.86
CA LYS A 244 3.86 -22.50 -1.81
C LYS A 244 4.19 -21.05 -1.50
N PHE A 245 4.25 -20.65 -0.24
CA PHE A 245 4.76 -19.33 0.19
C PHE A 245 6.19 -19.10 -0.31
N TYR A 246 7.09 -20.06 -0.08
CA TYR A 246 8.47 -19.92 -0.54
C TYR A 246 8.56 -19.77 -2.06
N PHE A 247 7.80 -20.57 -2.81
CA PHE A 247 7.76 -20.43 -4.26
C PHE A 247 7.18 -19.08 -4.70
N GLN A 248 6.01 -18.69 -4.22
CA GLN A 248 5.28 -17.52 -4.74
C GLN A 248 5.82 -16.19 -4.23
N SER A 249 6.19 -16.09 -2.95
CA SER A 249 6.69 -14.84 -2.36
C SER A 249 8.19 -14.65 -2.54
N ILE A 250 9.01 -15.72 -2.64
CA ILE A 250 10.47 -15.60 -2.76
C ILE A 250 10.95 -15.95 -4.17
N THR A 251 10.77 -17.21 -4.61
CA THR A 251 11.30 -17.68 -5.90
C THR A 251 10.71 -16.92 -7.06
N TYR A 252 9.38 -16.77 -7.09
CA TYR A 252 8.68 -16.10 -8.18
C TYR A 252 9.06 -14.62 -8.28
N ASN A 253 9.15 -13.92 -7.16
CA ASN A 253 9.59 -12.53 -7.14
C ASN A 253 11.01 -12.37 -7.67
N ARG A 254 11.94 -13.20 -7.18
CA ARG A 254 13.35 -13.17 -7.56
C ARG A 254 13.57 -13.50 -9.04
N ASP A 255 12.92 -14.54 -9.54
CA ASP A 255 13.25 -15.12 -10.84
C ASP A 255 12.37 -14.59 -11.99
N TYR A 256 11.14 -14.16 -11.70
CA TYR A 256 10.18 -13.73 -12.74
C TYR A 256 9.65 -12.31 -12.54
N TYR A 257 9.26 -11.90 -11.33
CA TYR A 257 8.52 -10.63 -11.17
C TYR A 257 9.42 -9.38 -11.20
N ILE A 258 10.55 -9.34 -10.49
CA ILE A 258 11.34 -8.09 -10.35
C ILE A 258 11.92 -7.63 -11.71
N TYR A 259 11.43 -6.48 -12.17
CA TYR A 259 11.77 -5.87 -13.47
C TYR A 259 12.61 -4.58 -13.38
N ASN A 260 12.56 -3.84 -12.26
CA ASN A 260 13.23 -2.53 -12.06
C ASN A 260 14.70 -2.60 -11.62
N PHE A 261 15.46 -3.59 -12.10
CA PHE A 261 16.87 -3.69 -11.73
C PHE A 261 17.77 -3.64 -12.96
N PRO A 262 18.92 -2.92 -12.93
CA PRO A 262 19.90 -2.98 -14.00
C PRO A 262 20.37 -4.42 -14.18
N LYS A 263 19.82 -5.10 -15.18
CA LYS A 263 20.26 -6.41 -15.62
C LYS A 263 21.34 -6.19 -16.67
N VAL A 264 22.52 -6.77 -16.47
CA VAL A 264 23.37 -7.06 -17.62
C VAL A 264 22.58 -8.05 -18.46
N SER A 265 22.42 -7.79 -19.76
CA SER A 265 21.67 -8.69 -20.64
C SER A 265 22.15 -10.13 -20.44
N GLY A 266 21.21 -11.05 -20.17
CA GLY A 266 21.52 -12.46 -19.87
C GLY A 266 21.89 -12.80 -18.42
N GLN A 267 21.94 -11.84 -17.48
CA GLN A 267 22.24 -12.12 -16.06
C GLN A 267 21.14 -11.66 -15.10
N ILE A 268 20.61 -12.60 -14.31
CA ILE A 268 19.74 -12.32 -13.16
C ILE A 268 20.64 -12.21 -11.93
N SER A 269 20.88 -11.00 -11.43
CA SER A 269 21.62 -10.84 -10.17
C SER A 269 20.73 -11.20 -8.99
N LYS A 270 21.11 -12.25 -8.25
CA LYS A 270 20.37 -12.81 -7.11
C LYS A 270 20.89 -12.32 -5.74
N ASN A 271 21.79 -11.34 -5.70
CA ASN A 271 22.50 -10.95 -4.47
C ASN A 271 21.78 -9.79 -3.74
N PRO A 272 21.23 -10.01 -2.52
CA PRO A 272 20.58 -8.95 -1.72
C PRO A 272 21.46 -7.73 -1.43
N ALA A 273 22.78 -7.90 -1.31
CA ALA A 273 23.70 -6.79 -1.10
C ALA A 273 23.78 -5.87 -2.33
N ARG A 274 23.73 -6.43 -3.55
CA ARG A 274 23.66 -5.63 -4.77
C ARG A 274 22.35 -4.84 -4.83
N TYR A 275 21.23 -5.46 -4.45
CA TYR A 275 19.95 -4.75 -4.32
C TYR A 275 20.05 -3.57 -3.36
N ALA A 276 20.59 -3.79 -2.16
CA ALA A 276 20.75 -2.74 -1.16
C ALA A 276 21.64 -1.59 -1.67
N LEU A 277 22.78 -1.91 -2.29
CA LEU A 277 23.71 -0.92 -2.83
C LEU A 277 23.10 -0.13 -3.99
N SER A 278 22.33 -0.76 -4.88
CA SER A 278 21.65 -0.05 -5.96
C SER A 278 20.57 0.89 -5.44
N ILE A 279 19.76 0.47 -4.46
CA ILE A 279 18.78 1.37 -3.82
C ILE A 279 19.50 2.56 -3.19
N LEU A 280 20.60 2.31 -2.47
CA LEU A 280 21.41 3.36 -1.89
C LEU A 280 21.95 4.33 -2.94
N TYR A 281 22.59 3.83 -3.99
CA TYR A 281 23.18 4.64 -5.05
C TYR A 281 22.13 5.47 -5.80
N GLU A 282 21.08 4.82 -6.32
CA GLU A 282 20.05 5.49 -7.12
C GLU A 282 19.28 6.52 -6.31
N THR A 283 18.86 6.18 -5.08
CA THR A 283 18.13 7.13 -4.23
C THR A 283 19.02 8.31 -3.82
N SER A 284 20.30 8.07 -3.53
CA SER A 284 21.26 9.14 -3.20
C SER A 284 21.47 10.08 -4.38
N ASN A 285 21.57 9.54 -5.60
CA ASN A 285 21.69 10.34 -6.82
C ASN A 285 20.42 11.17 -7.08
N GLN A 286 19.24 10.59 -6.91
CA GLN A 286 17.98 11.32 -7.04
C GLN A 286 17.87 12.47 -6.02
N PHE A 287 18.27 12.25 -4.76
CA PHE A 287 18.33 13.32 -3.76
C PHE A 287 19.35 14.41 -4.12
N ASN A 288 20.49 14.04 -4.71
CA ASN A 288 21.47 15.00 -5.21
C ASN A 288 20.88 15.84 -6.34
N THR A 289 20.23 15.21 -7.32
CA THR A 289 19.54 15.91 -8.43
C THR A 289 18.47 16.87 -7.91
N LEU A 290 17.61 16.42 -6.98
CA LEU A 290 16.60 17.28 -6.35
C LEU A 290 17.24 18.45 -5.57
N SER A 291 18.41 18.24 -4.95
CA SER A 291 19.12 19.30 -4.21
C SER A 291 19.56 20.44 -5.12
N PHE A 292 19.96 20.14 -6.36
CA PHE A 292 20.28 21.16 -7.36
C PHE A 292 19.04 21.94 -7.82
N GLN A 293 17.86 21.33 -7.82
CA GLN A 293 16.60 21.98 -8.22
C GLN A 293 16.03 22.92 -7.15
N VAL A 294 16.50 22.85 -5.89
CA VAL A 294 16.04 23.73 -4.80
C VAL A 294 16.22 25.22 -5.15
N ARG A 295 17.23 25.56 -5.95
CA ARG A 295 17.53 26.94 -6.38
C ARG A 295 16.52 27.49 -7.39
N ASP A 296 15.73 26.63 -8.02
CA ASP A 296 14.81 27.02 -9.08
C ASP A 296 13.50 27.59 -8.50
N PHE A 297 13.27 27.46 -7.18
CA PHE A 297 12.10 27.97 -6.46
C PHE A 297 10.77 27.63 -7.16
N ASN A 298 10.66 26.41 -7.72
CA ASN A 298 9.45 25.95 -8.39
C ASN A 298 8.34 25.64 -7.37
N PHE A 299 7.54 26.66 -7.07
CA PHE A 299 6.41 26.55 -6.15
C PHE A 299 5.10 26.11 -6.80
N ALA A 300 5.06 25.96 -8.13
CA ALA A 300 3.88 25.46 -8.84
C ALA A 300 3.66 23.96 -8.58
N TYR A 301 4.76 23.19 -8.52
CA TYR A 301 4.76 21.76 -8.21
C TYR A 301 5.80 21.45 -7.12
N PRO A 302 5.55 21.83 -5.87
CA PRO A 302 6.58 21.89 -4.83
C PRO A 302 6.90 20.53 -4.19
N ILE A 303 6.26 19.43 -4.59
CA ILE A 303 6.22 18.18 -3.82
C ILE A 303 7.61 17.60 -3.58
N ASN A 304 8.29 17.13 -4.63
CA ASN A 304 9.52 16.35 -4.48
C ASN A 304 10.63 17.19 -3.82
N ILE A 305 10.71 18.47 -4.18
CA ILE A 305 11.65 19.43 -3.57
C ILE A 305 11.31 19.65 -2.09
N THR A 306 10.03 19.82 -1.72
CA THR A 306 9.65 20.01 -0.31
C THR A 306 9.94 18.78 0.54
N LEU A 307 9.67 17.56 0.02
CA LEU A 307 9.98 16.32 0.73
C LEU A 307 11.49 16.18 0.95
N LEU A 308 12.31 16.51 -0.05
CA LEU A 308 13.77 16.57 0.11
C LEU A 308 14.16 17.61 1.17
N VAL A 309 13.70 18.86 1.04
CA VAL A 309 14.04 19.97 1.95
C VAL A 309 13.69 19.62 3.39
N ALA A 310 12.54 19.00 3.64
CA ALA A 310 12.14 18.53 4.97
C ALA A 310 13.16 17.54 5.54
N ASN A 311 13.54 16.51 4.78
CA ASN A 311 14.49 15.49 5.22
C ASN A 311 15.91 16.04 5.41
N VAL A 312 16.40 16.86 4.48
CA VAL A 312 17.72 17.50 4.57
C VAL A 312 17.78 18.44 5.79
N THR A 313 16.72 19.20 6.04
CA THR A 313 16.64 20.08 7.22
C THR A 313 16.70 19.27 8.52
N VAL A 314 16.06 18.10 8.59
CA VAL A 314 16.20 17.19 9.73
C VAL A 314 17.66 16.75 9.91
N PHE A 315 18.37 16.39 8.83
CA PHE A 315 19.78 16.01 8.93
C PHE A 315 20.66 17.15 9.45
N ILE A 316 20.51 18.35 8.88
CA ILE A 316 21.25 19.54 9.33
C ILE A 316 20.95 19.81 10.82
N TYR A 317 19.68 19.75 11.21
CA TYR A 317 19.28 19.93 12.61
C TYR A 317 19.93 18.91 13.55
N LEU A 318 20.00 17.64 13.16
CA LEU A 318 20.69 16.60 13.93
C LEU A 318 22.19 16.86 14.04
N PHE A 319 22.85 17.26 12.94
CA PHE A 319 24.27 17.62 12.96
C PHE A 319 24.55 18.80 13.89
N LEU A 320 23.72 19.85 13.86
CA LEU A 320 23.83 21.00 14.78
C LEU A 320 23.72 20.60 16.26
N ARG A 321 23.01 19.51 16.55
CA ARG A 321 22.86 18.94 17.90
C ARG A 321 23.87 17.83 18.21
N LYS A 322 24.88 17.62 17.34
CA LYS A 322 25.90 16.57 17.46
C LYS A 322 25.31 15.16 17.51
N LYS A 323 24.17 14.94 16.83
CA LYS A 323 23.46 13.65 16.71
C LYS A 323 23.80 12.96 15.39
N ASN A 324 25.08 12.93 15.03
CA ASN A 324 25.56 12.49 13.71
C ASN A 324 25.18 11.03 13.41
N PHE A 325 25.26 10.16 14.42
CA PHE A 325 24.88 8.75 14.26
C PHE A 325 23.37 8.61 13.96
N GLN A 326 22.51 9.37 14.64
CA GLN A 326 21.08 9.40 14.37
C GLN A 326 20.81 9.90 12.94
N ALA A 327 21.52 10.93 12.48
CA ALA A 327 21.39 11.45 11.12
C ALA A 327 21.68 10.37 10.07
N VAL A 328 22.78 9.62 10.22
CA VAL A 328 23.14 8.51 9.32
C VAL A 328 22.08 7.42 9.32
N VAL A 329 21.59 7.00 10.49
CA VAL A 329 20.57 5.96 10.58
C VAL A 329 19.26 6.39 9.90
N ILE A 330 18.82 7.64 10.12
CA ILE A 330 17.58 8.15 9.52
C ILE A 330 17.75 8.34 8.01
N TYR A 331 18.92 8.79 7.56
CA TYR A 331 19.24 8.84 6.14
C TYR A 331 19.10 7.47 5.49
N LEU A 332 19.75 6.44 6.06
CA LEU A 332 19.64 5.07 5.54
C LEU A 332 18.19 4.59 5.58
N PHE A 333 17.46 4.83 6.68
CA PHE A 333 16.05 4.48 6.77
C PHE A 333 15.24 5.08 5.60
N ILE A 334 15.36 6.39 5.36
CA ILE A 334 14.67 7.10 4.28
C ILE A 334 15.08 6.55 2.90
N VAL A 335 16.36 6.32 2.68
CA VAL A 335 16.86 5.72 1.42
C VAL A 335 16.17 4.39 1.14
N TYR A 336 16.13 3.50 2.13
CA TYR A 336 15.57 2.16 1.96
C TYR A 336 14.03 2.10 2.00
N LEU A 337 13.33 3.22 2.25
CA LEU A 337 11.89 3.30 1.94
C LEU A 337 11.63 3.30 0.44
N ASN A 338 12.62 3.68 -0.37
CA ASN A 338 12.49 3.89 -1.81
C ASN A 338 12.93 2.67 -2.63
N ALA A 339 12.69 1.45 -2.13
CA ALA A 339 13.02 0.22 -2.86
C ALA A 339 12.22 0.07 -4.17
N ARG A 340 11.05 0.71 -4.27
CA ARG A 340 10.18 0.75 -5.45
C ARG A 340 9.73 2.16 -5.86
N ALA A 341 10.15 3.17 -5.09
CA ALA A 341 9.77 4.55 -5.30
C ALA A 341 10.92 5.30 -5.96
N GLU A 342 10.58 6.35 -6.72
CA GLU A 342 11.55 7.23 -7.35
C GLU A 342 11.33 8.66 -6.83
N PRO A 343 11.97 9.06 -5.72
CA PRO A 343 11.80 10.40 -5.13
C PRO A 343 11.90 11.56 -6.12
N LEU A 344 12.72 11.44 -7.17
CA LEU A 344 12.84 12.46 -8.20
C LEU A 344 11.53 12.64 -9.01
N ASN A 345 10.84 11.53 -9.26
CA ASN A 345 9.67 11.44 -10.14
C ASN A 345 8.37 11.15 -9.39
N SER A 346 8.37 11.21 -8.04
CA SER A 346 7.16 10.97 -7.25
C SER A 346 6.04 11.90 -7.71
N GLY A 347 4.94 11.29 -8.17
CA GLY A 347 3.88 11.97 -8.91
C GLY A 347 2.51 11.71 -8.31
N GLU A 348 1.50 12.30 -8.94
CA GLU A 348 0.11 11.95 -8.65
C GLU A 348 -0.09 10.48 -9.04
N THR A 349 -0.83 9.73 -8.22
CA THR A 349 -1.09 8.28 -8.32
C THR A 349 0.10 7.36 -8.03
N ASP A 350 1.28 7.90 -7.69
CA ASP A 350 2.44 7.07 -7.32
C ASP A 350 2.31 6.51 -5.89
N PHE A 351 1.60 5.39 -5.79
CA PHE A 351 1.39 4.69 -4.53
C PHE A 351 2.66 4.03 -3.98
N HIS A 352 3.68 3.76 -4.82
CA HIS A 352 4.95 3.21 -4.33
C HIS A 352 5.71 4.22 -3.46
N SER A 353 5.55 5.52 -3.72
CA SER A 353 6.12 6.60 -2.90
C SER A 353 5.39 6.86 -1.58
N THR A 354 4.25 6.21 -1.31
CA THR A 354 3.40 6.46 -0.13
C THR A 354 4.17 6.57 1.18
N VAL A 355 4.99 5.57 1.51
CA VAL A 355 5.68 5.52 2.81
C VAL A 355 6.75 6.61 2.92
N TYR A 356 7.46 6.88 1.83
CA TYR A 356 8.43 7.98 1.76
C TYR A 356 7.75 9.34 1.95
N ILE A 357 6.61 9.57 1.29
CA ILE A 357 5.82 10.79 1.43
C ILE A 357 5.36 10.95 2.88
N MET A 358 4.75 9.93 3.49
CA MET A 358 4.27 9.99 4.88
C MET A 358 5.41 10.30 5.87
N VAL A 359 6.57 9.65 5.74
CA VAL A 359 7.73 9.91 6.62
C VAL A 359 8.28 11.32 6.40
N SER A 360 8.30 11.80 5.15
CA SER A 360 8.76 13.15 4.81
C SER A 360 7.81 14.23 5.32
N LEU A 361 6.48 13.99 5.30
CA LEU A 361 5.47 14.89 5.89
C LEU A 361 5.57 14.91 7.42
N PHE A 362 5.87 13.77 8.04
CA PHE A 362 6.18 13.71 9.47
C PHE A 362 7.41 14.58 9.77
N ASN A 363 8.49 14.42 8.99
CA ASN A 363 9.72 15.20 9.13
C ASN A 363 9.50 16.68 8.90
N LEU A 364 8.69 17.06 7.91
CA LEU A 364 8.30 18.44 7.63
C LEU A 364 7.61 19.07 8.84
N SER A 365 6.56 18.42 9.35
CA SER A 365 5.79 18.92 10.49
C SER A 365 6.69 19.04 11.73
N PHE A 366 7.48 17.99 11.98
CA PHE A 366 8.42 17.93 13.08
C PHE A 366 9.46 19.05 13.03
N ILE A 367 10.11 19.25 11.88
CA ILE A 367 11.24 20.17 11.79
C ILE A 367 10.81 21.64 11.83
N VAL A 368 9.65 21.97 11.25
CA VAL A 368 9.03 23.29 11.39
C VAL A 368 8.84 23.63 12.88
N TRP A 369 8.30 22.67 13.65
CA TRP A 369 8.08 22.82 15.09
C TRP A 369 9.40 22.96 15.88
N GLU A 370 10.37 22.09 15.63
CA GLU A 370 11.64 22.09 16.35
C GLU A 370 12.45 23.37 16.13
N VAL A 371 12.55 23.82 14.87
CA VAL A 371 13.34 25.00 14.53
C VAL A 371 12.65 26.26 15.07
N TRP A 372 11.31 26.35 14.99
CA TRP A 372 10.55 27.42 15.64
C TRP A 372 10.83 27.52 17.14
N HIS A 373 10.83 26.38 17.85
CA HIS A 373 11.15 26.36 19.27
C HIS A 373 12.61 26.69 19.56
N ALA A 374 13.54 26.24 18.72
CA ALA A 374 14.95 26.58 18.85
C ALA A 374 15.18 28.09 18.74
N LEU A 375 14.51 28.78 17.81
CA LEU A 375 14.62 30.23 17.61
C LEU A 375 14.15 31.05 18.83
N ASN A 376 13.20 30.52 19.58
CA ASN A 376 12.72 31.11 20.84
C ASN A 376 13.66 30.88 22.03
N ALA A 377 14.72 30.08 21.87
CA ALA A 377 15.71 29.84 22.91
C ALA A 377 16.89 30.83 22.83
N LYS A 378 17.69 30.86 23.91
CA LYS A 378 18.99 31.55 23.90
C LYS A 378 19.98 30.75 23.04
N LEU A 379 20.26 31.23 21.84
CA LEU A 379 21.20 30.66 20.88
C LEU A 379 22.33 31.66 20.59
N SER A 380 23.50 31.17 20.21
CA SER A 380 24.56 32.04 19.64
C SER A 380 24.11 32.60 18.30
N SER A 381 24.65 33.74 17.88
CA SER A 381 24.26 34.42 16.64
C SER A 381 24.39 33.51 15.41
N ALA A 382 25.47 32.72 15.32
CA ALA A 382 25.68 31.78 14.22
C ALA A 382 24.62 30.66 14.18
N ILE A 383 24.33 30.03 15.34
CA ILE A 383 23.34 28.96 15.41
C ILE A 383 21.93 29.51 15.16
N ARG A 384 21.65 30.73 15.65
CA ARG A 384 20.39 31.43 15.38
C ARG A 384 20.23 31.69 13.88
N LEU A 385 21.26 32.21 13.20
CA LEU A 385 21.23 32.46 11.76
C LEU A 385 20.92 31.17 10.98
N ILE A 386 21.61 30.07 11.30
CA ILE A 386 21.36 28.78 10.64
C ILE A 386 19.91 28.32 10.88
N ASN A 387 19.42 28.36 12.13
CA ASN A 387 18.02 27.97 12.41
C ASN A 387 17.02 28.91 11.71
N SER A 388 17.29 30.21 11.61
CA SER A 388 16.42 31.13 10.88
C SER A 388 16.35 30.79 9.39
N THR A 389 17.49 30.46 8.78
CA THR A 389 17.56 30.01 7.39
C THR A 389 16.80 28.70 7.20
N LEU A 390 17.01 27.71 8.08
CA LEU A 390 16.29 26.44 8.03
C LEU A 390 14.77 26.67 8.15
N PHE A 391 14.34 27.51 9.09
CA PHE A 391 12.93 27.84 9.30
C PHE A 391 12.31 28.50 8.07
N LEU A 392 13.01 29.46 7.46
CA LEU A 392 12.55 30.14 6.25
C LEU A 392 12.41 29.14 5.10
N PHE A 393 13.44 28.34 4.83
CA PHE A 393 13.42 27.36 3.73
C PHE A 393 12.30 26.34 3.92
N VAL A 394 12.27 25.66 5.06
CA VAL A 394 11.28 24.61 5.29
C VAL A 394 9.86 25.17 5.45
N GLY A 395 9.73 26.39 5.98
CA GLY A 395 8.47 27.10 6.12
C GLY A 395 7.87 27.50 4.77
N VAL A 396 8.66 28.11 3.88
CA VAL A 396 8.21 28.52 2.54
C VAL A 396 7.78 27.29 1.74
N TYR A 397 8.65 26.28 1.62
CA TYR A 397 8.30 25.05 0.91
C TYR A 397 7.11 24.32 1.55
N GLY A 398 7.05 24.27 2.89
CA GLY A 398 5.92 23.70 3.62
C GLY A 398 4.59 24.40 3.36
N VAL A 399 4.58 25.74 3.26
CA VAL A 399 3.37 26.52 2.92
C VAL A 399 2.90 26.18 1.52
N PHE A 400 3.78 26.21 0.52
CA PHE A 400 3.40 25.89 -0.86
C PHE A 400 2.96 24.44 -1.03
N LEU A 401 3.61 23.48 -0.36
CA LEU A 401 3.16 22.09 -0.35
C LEU A 401 1.76 21.94 0.27
N THR A 402 1.53 22.60 1.40
CA THR A 402 0.21 22.57 2.08
C THR A 402 -0.86 23.17 1.19
N ALA A 403 -0.59 24.31 0.57
CA ALA A 403 -1.50 24.97 -0.37
C ALA A 403 -1.78 24.09 -1.60
N PHE A 404 -0.75 23.43 -2.15
CA PHE A 404 -0.89 22.50 -3.26
C PHE A 404 -1.81 21.32 -2.89
N PHE A 405 -1.55 20.64 -1.76
CA PHE A 405 -2.39 19.53 -1.34
C PHE A 405 -3.81 19.96 -0.94
N ALA A 406 -3.96 21.10 -0.26
CA ALA A 406 -5.27 21.63 0.08
C ALA A 406 -6.10 21.95 -1.18
N ARG A 407 -5.48 22.58 -2.18
CA ARG A 407 -6.11 22.85 -3.48
C ARG A 407 -6.48 21.56 -4.20
N ASN A 408 -5.53 20.63 -4.36
CA ASN A 408 -5.78 19.36 -5.04
C ASN A 408 -6.91 18.56 -4.36
N PHE A 409 -6.91 18.50 -3.02
CA PHE A 409 -7.97 17.89 -2.25
C PHE A 409 -9.31 18.60 -2.46
N ALA A 410 -9.33 19.93 -2.38
CA ALA A 410 -10.55 20.73 -2.56
C ALA A 410 -11.13 20.57 -3.97
N ASP A 411 -10.30 20.66 -5.01
CA ASP A 411 -10.71 20.52 -6.41
C ASP A 411 -11.33 19.13 -6.66
N LYS A 412 -10.68 18.06 -6.18
CA LYS A 412 -11.19 16.67 -6.27
C LYS A 412 -12.48 16.46 -5.48
N THR A 413 -12.59 17.09 -4.31
CA THR A 413 -13.77 16.96 -3.44
C THR A 413 -14.95 17.72 -4.03
N TYR A 414 -14.71 18.95 -4.48
CA TYR A 414 -15.69 19.80 -5.14
C TYR A 414 -16.25 19.12 -6.39
N ALA A 415 -15.39 18.61 -7.27
CA ALA A 415 -15.81 17.93 -8.50
C ALA A 415 -16.79 16.79 -8.22
N LYS A 416 -16.58 16.00 -7.16
CA LYS A 416 -17.50 14.91 -6.79
C LYS A 416 -18.81 15.42 -6.19
N ILE A 417 -18.74 16.39 -5.28
CA ILE A 417 -19.93 16.97 -4.64
C ILE A 417 -20.85 17.59 -5.70
N MET A 418 -20.26 18.23 -6.71
CA MET A 418 -20.99 18.86 -7.81
C MET A 418 -21.37 17.89 -8.94
N GLY A 419 -21.05 16.59 -8.83
CA GLY A 419 -21.34 15.60 -9.87
C GLY A 419 -20.53 15.76 -11.16
N GLN A 420 -19.43 16.51 -11.14
CA GLN A 420 -18.50 16.70 -12.26
C GLN A 420 -17.50 15.55 -12.41
N ALA A 421 -17.35 14.72 -11.39
CA ALA A 421 -16.52 13.52 -11.39
C ALA A 421 -17.23 12.38 -10.65
N PRO A 422 -17.08 11.12 -11.09
CA PRO A 422 -17.71 9.99 -10.43
C PRO A 422 -17.14 9.77 -9.01
N ILE A 423 -18.00 9.32 -8.11
CA ILE A 423 -17.57 8.67 -6.87
C ILE A 423 -17.35 7.17 -7.13
N ILE A 424 -16.94 6.44 -6.10
CA ILE A 424 -16.88 4.98 -6.14
C ILE A 424 -18.28 4.37 -6.06
N TYR A 425 -18.46 3.23 -6.73
CA TYR A 425 -19.72 2.49 -6.75
C TYR A 425 -19.47 0.97 -6.71
N ASP A 426 -20.47 0.23 -6.22
CA ASP A 426 -20.54 -1.22 -6.36
C ASP A 426 -21.12 -1.55 -7.74
N ASP A 427 -20.33 -1.33 -8.79
CA ASP A 427 -20.79 -1.44 -10.17
C ASP A 427 -19.95 -2.46 -10.97
N PRO A 428 -20.08 -3.78 -10.69
CA PRO A 428 -19.50 -4.81 -11.54
C PRO A 428 -20.32 -4.95 -12.82
N VAL A 429 -19.66 -4.95 -13.98
CA VAL A 429 -20.36 -5.04 -15.28
C VAL A 429 -20.40 -6.46 -15.84
N VAL A 430 -19.40 -7.28 -15.54
CA VAL A 430 -19.31 -8.66 -16.02
C VAL A 430 -19.90 -9.67 -15.03
N ALA A 431 -19.69 -9.47 -13.72
CA ALA A 431 -20.15 -10.39 -12.70
C ALA A 431 -21.67 -10.66 -12.75
N PRO A 432 -22.55 -9.67 -13.00
CA PRO A 432 -23.99 -9.93 -13.16
C PRO A 432 -24.30 -10.84 -14.35
N ILE A 433 -23.52 -10.78 -15.43
CA ILE A 433 -23.69 -11.66 -16.60
C ILE A 433 -23.22 -13.08 -16.26
N ILE A 434 -22.03 -13.22 -15.67
CA ILE A 434 -21.49 -14.52 -15.25
C ILE A 434 -22.45 -15.20 -14.26
N ASN A 435 -22.97 -14.48 -13.26
CA ASN A 435 -23.86 -15.02 -12.24
C ASN A 435 -25.22 -15.52 -12.78
N LYS A 436 -25.63 -15.09 -13.99
CA LYS A 436 -26.82 -15.64 -14.67
C LYS A 436 -26.54 -16.94 -15.43
N ILE A 437 -25.28 -17.17 -15.81
CA ILE A 437 -24.86 -18.31 -16.63
C ILE A 437 -24.29 -19.43 -15.75
N VAL A 438 -23.52 -19.04 -14.73
CA VAL A 438 -22.71 -19.91 -13.88
C VAL A 438 -23.34 -20.02 -12.50
N SER A 439 -23.70 -21.24 -12.11
CA SER A 439 -24.15 -21.55 -10.76
C SER A 439 -22.96 -21.60 -9.76
N LYS A 440 -23.26 -21.62 -8.46
CA LYS A 440 -22.23 -21.63 -7.38
C LYS A 440 -21.29 -22.84 -7.42
N ASP A 441 -21.70 -23.92 -8.06
CA ASP A 441 -20.90 -25.16 -8.17
C ASP A 441 -20.16 -25.28 -9.50
N GLU A 442 -20.43 -24.37 -10.43
CA GLU A 442 -19.79 -24.33 -11.74
C GLU A 442 -18.57 -23.40 -11.75
N TYR A 443 -17.64 -23.71 -12.65
CA TYR A 443 -16.41 -22.96 -12.79
C TYR A 443 -16.56 -21.81 -13.78
N PHE A 444 -15.91 -20.69 -13.46
CA PHE A 444 -15.73 -19.53 -14.34
C PHE A 444 -14.28 -19.05 -14.24
N TRP A 445 -13.79 -18.34 -15.26
CA TRP A 445 -12.55 -17.58 -15.10
C TRP A 445 -12.68 -16.22 -15.78
N ILE A 446 -12.10 -15.20 -15.17
CA ILE A 446 -12.02 -13.85 -15.75
C ILE A 446 -10.59 -13.33 -15.62
N GLY A 447 -10.06 -12.74 -16.69
CA GLY A 447 -8.71 -12.22 -16.68
C GLY A 447 -8.36 -11.40 -17.92
N PRO A 448 -7.08 -10.97 -18.03
CA PRO A 448 -5.96 -11.40 -17.19
C PRO A 448 -5.83 -10.71 -15.82
N PHE A 449 -6.59 -9.64 -15.52
CA PHE A 449 -6.43 -8.84 -14.30
C PHE A 449 -7.71 -8.08 -13.88
N GLU A 450 -8.77 -8.80 -13.47
CA GLU A 450 -10.12 -8.24 -13.26
C GLU A 450 -10.66 -8.47 -11.83
N PHE A 451 -9.94 -8.01 -10.81
CA PHE A 451 -10.28 -8.27 -9.40
C PHE A 451 -11.61 -7.66 -8.94
N GLN A 452 -12.00 -6.51 -9.49
CA GLN A 452 -13.28 -5.88 -9.15
C GLN A 452 -14.43 -6.86 -9.43
N GLU A 453 -14.44 -7.49 -10.60
CA GLU A 453 -15.47 -8.44 -10.98
C GLU A 453 -15.43 -9.70 -10.10
N LEU A 454 -14.23 -10.22 -9.77
CA LEU A 454 -14.06 -11.39 -8.92
C LEU A 454 -14.74 -11.25 -7.55
N LEU A 455 -14.79 -10.04 -6.98
CA LEU A 455 -15.46 -9.80 -5.69
C LEU A 455 -16.95 -10.14 -5.74
N TYR A 456 -17.61 -9.99 -6.90
CA TYR A 456 -19.07 -10.10 -7.06
C TYR A 456 -19.53 -11.39 -7.74
N ILE A 457 -18.61 -12.27 -8.17
CA ILE A 457 -18.97 -13.53 -8.84
C ILE A 457 -19.17 -14.64 -7.80
N ASN A 458 -20.24 -15.43 -7.97
CA ASN A 458 -20.63 -16.50 -7.05
C ASN A 458 -20.11 -17.90 -7.45
N GLY A 459 -19.58 -18.05 -8.67
CA GLY A 459 -19.04 -19.32 -9.16
C GLY A 459 -17.70 -19.69 -8.54
N ARG A 460 -17.14 -20.82 -8.96
CA ARG A 460 -15.83 -21.30 -8.50
C ARG A 460 -14.73 -20.91 -9.49
N LEU A 461 -13.55 -20.56 -8.97
CA LEU A 461 -12.37 -20.44 -9.80
C LEU A 461 -11.83 -21.84 -10.16
N PRO A 462 -11.46 -22.09 -11.43
CA PRO A 462 -10.91 -23.37 -11.86
C PRO A 462 -9.48 -23.59 -11.35
N SER A 463 -8.80 -22.54 -10.93
CA SER A 463 -7.42 -22.60 -10.48
C SER A 463 -7.18 -21.55 -9.41
N LYS A 464 -6.15 -21.76 -8.59
CA LYS A 464 -5.63 -20.73 -7.68
C LYS A 464 -5.12 -19.48 -8.44
N TYR A 465 -4.75 -19.62 -9.71
CA TYR A 465 -4.33 -18.51 -10.57
C TYR A 465 -5.57 -17.76 -11.11
N HIS A 466 -5.99 -16.74 -10.38
CA HIS A 466 -7.14 -15.91 -10.71
C HIS A 466 -6.79 -14.68 -11.55
N TRP A 467 -5.50 -14.54 -11.91
CA TRP A 467 -4.97 -13.57 -12.85
C TRP A 467 -3.76 -14.17 -13.57
N PHE A 468 -3.39 -13.61 -14.72
CA PHE A 468 -2.29 -14.13 -15.54
C PHE A 468 -1.55 -13.00 -16.26
N LEU A 469 -0.34 -12.67 -15.80
CA LEU A 469 0.50 -11.60 -16.35
C LEU A 469 1.77 -12.16 -17.03
N PRO A 470 2.55 -11.36 -17.77
CA PRO A 470 3.76 -11.85 -18.46
C PRO A 470 4.79 -12.58 -17.58
N ALA A 471 4.84 -12.29 -16.27
CA ALA A 471 5.68 -13.03 -15.33
C ALA A 471 5.17 -14.44 -15.00
N HIS A 472 3.86 -14.71 -15.14
CA HIS A 472 3.27 -16.05 -15.01
C HIS A 472 3.68 -16.93 -16.19
N GLU A 473 3.59 -16.39 -17.41
CA GLU A 473 3.96 -17.13 -18.62
C GLU A 473 5.40 -17.66 -18.57
N ARG A 474 6.34 -16.81 -18.14
CA ARG A 474 7.77 -17.19 -18.03
C ARG A 474 8.05 -18.32 -17.05
N SER A 475 7.11 -18.63 -16.15
CA SER A 475 7.21 -19.76 -15.23
C SER A 475 6.52 -20.97 -15.84
N GLU A 476 7.30 -21.94 -16.32
CA GLU A 476 6.78 -23.20 -16.85
C GLU A 476 5.87 -23.92 -15.86
N GLN A 477 6.25 -23.92 -14.58
CA GLN A 477 5.42 -24.50 -13.53
C GLN A 477 4.02 -23.86 -13.47
N ILE A 478 3.96 -22.53 -13.43
CA ILE A 478 2.68 -21.80 -13.38
C ILE A 478 1.86 -22.07 -14.64
N ARG A 479 2.49 -21.97 -15.82
CA ARG A 479 1.83 -22.19 -17.11
C ARG A 479 1.22 -23.60 -17.18
N THR A 480 1.99 -24.62 -16.82
CA THR A 480 1.54 -26.02 -16.87
C THR A 480 0.46 -26.31 -15.82
N GLU A 481 0.63 -25.84 -14.57
CA GLU A 481 -0.39 -25.98 -13.53
C GLU A 481 -1.70 -25.29 -13.95
N PHE A 482 -1.63 -24.05 -14.45
CA PHE A 482 -2.81 -23.28 -14.84
C PHE A 482 -3.59 -23.92 -16.00
N ILE A 483 -2.92 -24.32 -17.08
CA ILE A 483 -3.60 -24.99 -18.21
C ILE A 483 -4.15 -26.36 -17.80
N SER A 484 -3.44 -27.11 -16.95
CA SER A 484 -3.94 -28.38 -16.40
C SER A 484 -5.22 -28.18 -15.60
N ASP A 485 -5.25 -27.17 -14.73
CA ASP A 485 -6.42 -26.82 -13.92
C ASP A 485 -7.61 -26.39 -14.79
N LEU A 486 -7.39 -25.53 -15.78
CA LEU A 486 -8.43 -25.14 -16.75
C LEU A 486 -8.98 -26.33 -17.53
N THR A 487 -8.12 -27.27 -17.92
CA THR A 487 -8.52 -28.47 -18.66
C THR A 487 -9.36 -29.40 -17.79
N ARG A 488 -8.95 -29.60 -16.52
CA ARG A 488 -9.61 -30.50 -15.58
C ARG A 488 -10.95 -29.98 -15.09
N ASN A 489 -10.99 -28.71 -14.69
CA ASN A 489 -12.18 -28.10 -14.10
C ASN A 489 -13.12 -27.50 -15.14
N ARG A 490 -12.62 -27.27 -16.37
CA ARG A 490 -13.40 -26.88 -17.56
C ARG A 490 -14.46 -25.80 -17.26
N PRO A 491 -14.05 -24.54 -17.05
CA PRO A 491 -14.99 -23.42 -16.88
C PRO A 491 -16.11 -23.40 -17.90
N LYS A 492 -17.34 -23.15 -17.46
CA LYS A 492 -18.48 -22.97 -18.38
C LYS A 492 -18.28 -21.71 -19.23
N ILE A 493 -17.67 -20.70 -18.63
CA ILE A 493 -17.35 -19.41 -19.26
C ILE A 493 -15.95 -18.96 -18.87
N ILE A 494 -15.24 -18.41 -19.85
CA ILE A 494 -14.00 -17.66 -19.66
C ILE A 494 -14.20 -16.26 -20.26
N VAL A 495 -14.03 -15.22 -19.45
CA VAL A 495 -13.99 -13.83 -19.93
C VAL A 495 -12.53 -13.38 -19.98
N PHE A 496 -12.02 -13.14 -21.19
CA PHE A 496 -10.59 -12.89 -21.39
C PHE A 496 -10.32 -11.73 -22.35
N LYS A 497 -9.59 -10.72 -21.86
CA LYS A 497 -9.10 -9.60 -22.68
C LYS A 497 -7.81 -9.99 -23.39
N GLY A 498 -7.92 -10.81 -24.42
CA GLY A 498 -6.79 -11.34 -25.19
C GLY A 498 -5.94 -10.27 -25.91
N ASN A 499 -6.48 -9.06 -26.11
CA ASN A 499 -5.85 -7.95 -26.83
C ASN A 499 -5.16 -6.92 -25.92
N LEU A 500 -5.16 -7.13 -24.60
CA LEU A 500 -4.62 -6.16 -23.64
C LEU A 500 -3.14 -6.47 -23.30
N GLY A 501 -2.27 -5.49 -23.57
CA GLY A 501 -0.85 -5.56 -23.22
C GLY A 501 -0.58 -5.16 -21.77
N TYR A 502 0.42 -5.75 -21.14
CA TYR A 502 0.80 -5.48 -19.76
C TYR A 502 2.31 -5.34 -19.61
N PHE A 503 2.77 -4.41 -18.78
CA PHE A 503 4.21 -4.18 -18.50
C PHE A 503 5.08 -4.05 -19.76
N GLY A 504 4.58 -3.32 -20.77
CA GLY A 504 5.27 -3.10 -22.03
C GLY A 504 5.36 -4.34 -22.95
N LYS A 505 4.65 -5.42 -22.63
CA LYS A 505 4.53 -6.61 -23.47
C LYS A 505 3.26 -6.61 -24.29
N LEU A 506 3.39 -6.95 -25.57
CA LEU A 506 2.26 -7.16 -26.46
C LEU A 506 1.49 -8.42 -26.03
N PRO A 507 0.16 -8.45 -26.22
CA PRO A 507 -0.66 -9.58 -25.77
C PRO A 507 -0.19 -10.93 -26.34
N GLN A 508 0.22 -10.95 -27.61
CA GLN A 508 0.67 -12.17 -28.29
C GLN A 508 1.94 -12.76 -27.69
N GLU A 509 2.76 -11.95 -27.00
CA GLU A 509 4.01 -12.41 -26.40
C GLU A 509 3.80 -13.30 -25.17
N PHE A 510 2.63 -13.22 -24.49
CA PHE A 510 2.42 -13.94 -23.24
C PHE A 510 1.06 -14.66 -23.11
N ASN A 511 0.05 -14.25 -23.87
CA ASN A 511 -1.29 -14.85 -23.78
C ASN A 511 -1.45 -16.15 -24.58
N TYR A 512 -0.45 -16.57 -25.36
CA TYR A 512 -0.55 -17.73 -26.24
C TYR A 512 -1.02 -19.04 -25.56
N PRO A 513 -0.66 -19.37 -24.29
CA PRO A 513 -1.13 -20.59 -23.66
C PRO A 513 -2.65 -20.58 -23.46
N ILE A 514 -3.19 -19.42 -23.04
CA ILE A 514 -4.63 -19.21 -22.83
C ILE A 514 -5.33 -19.14 -24.18
N ALA A 515 -4.79 -18.39 -25.15
CA ALA A 515 -5.38 -18.26 -26.47
C ALA A 515 -5.49 -19.62 -27.20
N ASN A 516 -4.46 -20.47 -27.10
CA ASN A 516 -4.50 -21.83 -27.65
C ASN A 516 -5.59 -22.67 -26.96
N PHE A 517 -5.63 -22.67 -25.63
CA PHE A 517 -6.66 -23.39 -24.87
C PHE A 517 -8.08 -22.95 -25.25
N LEU A 518 -8.31 -21.64 -25.36
CA LEU A 518 -9.61 -21.08 -25.75
C LEU A 518 -10.01 -21.48 -27.17
N ARG A 519 -9.08 -21.41 -28.14
CA ARG A 519 -9.35 -21.82 -29.53
C ARG A 519 -9.76 -23.29 -29.62
N ASP A 520 -9.10 -24.16 -28.87
CA ASP A 520 -9.33 -25.60 -28.96
C ASP A 520 -10.67 -25.97 -28.31
N TYR A 521 -11.01 -25.35 -27.18
CA TYR A 521 -12.10 -25.82 -26.30
C TYR A 521 -13.32 -24.91 -26.17
N TYR A 522 -13.24 -23.64 -26.58
CA TYR A 522 -14.30 -22.64 -26.39
C TYR A 522 -14.73 -21.98 -27.70
N PHE A 523 -15.98 -21.51 -27.74
CA PHE A 523 -16.52 -20.72 -28.85
C PHE A 523 -16.95 -19.34 -28.34
N ARG A 524 -16.98 -18.37 -29.23
CA ARG A 524 -17.53 -17.02 -29.01
C ARG A 524 -18.79 -16.81 -29.83
N LEU A 525 -19.51 -15.72 -29.60
CA LEU A 525 -20.68 -15.37 -30.41
C LEU A 525 -20.32 -15.17 -31.89
N ILE A 526 -19.18 -14.55 -32.19
CA ILE A 526 -18.71 -14.36 -33.57
C ILE A 526 -18.49 -15.69 -34.30
N ASP A 527 -18.15 -16.76 -33.56
CA ASP A 527 -17.94 -18.08 -34.14
C ASP A 527 -19.29 -18.77 -34.47
N LEU A 528 -20.42 -18.30 -33.93
CA LEU A 528 -21.77 -18.77 -34.27
C LEU A 528 -22.29 -18.20 -35.58
N GLU A 529 -21.80 -17.02 -35.99
CA GLU A 529 -22.18 -16.40 -37.26
C GLU A 529 -21.76 -17.27 -38.46
N ALA A 530 -20.65 -18.00 -38.31
CA ALA A 530 -20.17 -18.98 -39.29
C ALA A 530 -21.13 -20.18 -39.49
N GLU A 531 -22.11 -20.37 -38.61
CA GLU A 531 -23.14 -21.43 -38.67
C GLU A 531 -24.51 -20.90 -39.13
N ASN A 532 -24.56 -19.75 -39.81
CA ASN A 532 -25.80 -19.06 -40.22
C ASN A 532 -26.76 -18.69 -39.08
N LYS A 533 -26.26 -18.64 -37.83
CA LYS A 533 -27.02 -18.16 -36.67
C LYS A 533 -26.42 -16.83 -36.21
N LYS A 534 -27.02 -15.72 -36.63
CA LYS A 534 -26.57 -14.40 -36.18
C LYS A 534 -27.22 -14.06 -34.84
N PHE A 535 -26.39 -13.82 -33.83
CA PHE A 535 -26.82 -13.32 -32.54
C PHE A 535 -26.11 -12.00 -32.25
N LYS A 536 -26.83 -11.04 -31.67
CA LYS A 536 -26.25 -9.79 -31.18
C LYS A 536 -26.36 -9.68 -29.66
N PRO A 537 -25.35 -9.16 -28.96
CA PRO A 537 -25.46 -8.81 -27.56
C PRO A 537 -26.62 -7.84 -27.32
N THR A 538 -27.33 -8.01 -26.20
CA THR A 538 -28.41 -7.08 -25.80
C THR A 538 -27.89 -5.87 -25.05
N ARG A 539 -26.74 -6.01 -24.38
CA ARG A 539 -26.02 -4.94 -23.70
C ARG A 539 -24.69 -4.66 -24.39
N THR A 540 -24.38 -3.37 -24.54
CA THR A 540 -23.11 -2.86 -25.09
C THR A 540 -22.43 -1.88 -24.12
N ASP A 541 -23.06 -1.59 -22.99
CA ASP A 541 -22.62 -0.67 -21.94
C ASP A 541 -21.70 -1.37 -20.92
N LEU A 542 -20.73 -2.16 -21.38
CA LEU A 542 -19.88 -3.00 -20.52
C LEU A 542 -18.47 -2.42 -20.33
N HIS A 543 -18.36 -1.09 -20.42
CA HIS A 543 -17.10 -0.36 -20.35
C HIS A 543 -16.04 -0.94 -21.31
N ASN A 544 -15.05 -1.64 -20.76
CA ASN A 544 -13.91 -2.18 -21.49
C ASN A 544 -14.09 -3.67 -21.86
N PHE A 545 -15.32 -4.18 -21.85
CA PHE A 545 -15.65 -5.55 -22.23
C PHE A 545 -16.60 -5.58 -23.43
N ASP A 546 -16.43 -6.58 -24.27
CA ASP A 546 -17.32 -6.91 -25.37
C ASP A 546 -17.75 -8.37 -25.26
N ILE A 547 -19.06 -8.64 -25.27
CA ILE A 547 -19.60 -10.00 -25.16
C ILE A 547 -19.21 -10.85 -26.38
N ALA A 548 -19.21 -10.29 -27.58
CA ALA A 548 -18.85 -11.01 -28.78
C ALA A 548 -17.35 -11.35 -28.85
N GLU A 549 -16.48 -10.45 -28.35
CA GLU A 549 -15.03 -10.64 -28.45
C GLU A 549 -14.39 -11.30 -27.23
N ASN A 550 -14.82 -10.94 -26.01
CA ASN A 550 -14.11 -11.31 -24.79
C ASN A 550 -14.73 -12.51 -24.05
N PHE A 551 -15.96 -12.93 -24.40
CA PHE A 551 -16.64 -14.02 -23.71
C PHE A 551 -16.50 -15.31 -24.50
N TYR A 552 -15.85 -16.29 -23.88
CA TYR A 552 -15.60 -17.61 -24.40
C TYR A 552 -16.45 -18.63 -23.63
N PHE A 553 -17.20 -19.46 -24.36
CA PHE A 553 -18.14 -20.43 -23.81
C PHE A 553 -17.69 -21.86 -24.14
N ASP A 554 -17.83 -22.80 -23.22
CA ASP A 554 -17.36 -24.17 -23.45
C ASP A 554 -18.11 -24.85 -24.62
N LYS A 555 -17.37 -25.31 -25.64
CA LYS A 555 -17.93 -26.02 -26.80
C LYS A 555 -18.71 -27.27 -26.41
N SER A 556 -18.34 -27.94 -25.33
CA SER A 556 -19.00 -29.17 -24.89
C SER A 556 -20.45 -28.95 -24.45
N LYS A 557 -20.80 -27.71 -24.03
CA LYS A 557 -22.11 -27.29 -23.53
C LYS A 557 -22.80 -26.29 -24.46
N LYS A 558 -22.44 -26.26 -25.74
CA LYS A 558 -22.83 -25.20 -26.69
C LYS A 558 -24.33 -24.90 -26.70
N ASN A 559 -25.17 -25.93 -26.92
CA ASN A 559 -26.62 -25.75 -27.04
C ASN A 559 -27.24 -25.24 -25.72
N GLU A 560 -26.85 -25.85 -24.60
CA GLU A 560 -27.28 -25.43 -23.25
C GLU A 560 -26.94 -23.96 -22.99
N ILE A 561 -25.71 -23.54 -23.30
CA ILE A 561 -25.25 -22.17 -23.07
C ILE A 561 -26.01 -21.19 -23.98
N VAL A 562 -26.19 -21.49 -25.26
CA VAL A 562 -26.90 -20.61 -26.19
C VAL A 562 -28.37 -20.43 -25.76
N GLU A 563 -29.05 -21.51 -25.38
CA GLU A 563 -30.42 -21.43 -24.84
C GLU A 563 -30.48 -20.59 -23.57
N GLN A 564 -29.50 -20.75 -22.67
CA GLN A 564 -29.40 -19.95 -21.45
C GLN A 564 -29.15 -18.47 -21.76
N LEU A 565 -28.24 -18.14 -22.68
CA LEU A 565 -27.95 -16.76 -23.08
C LEU A 565 -29.18 -16.05 -23.68
N LEU A 566 -30.01 -16.78 -24.44
CA LEU A 566 -31.28 -16.26 -24.98
C LEU A 566 -32.33 -16.08 -23.88
N ARG A 567 -32.50 -17.09 -23.01
CA ARG A 567 -33.46 -17.06 -21.90
C ARG A 567 -33.17 -15.91 -20.93
N GLU A 568 -31.91 -15.68 -20.62
CA GLU A 568 -31.46 -14.61 -19.72
C GLU A 568 -31.37 -13.23 -20.38
N ASN A 569 -31.76 -13.14 -21.66
CA ASN A 569 -31.73 -11.93 -22.49
C ASN A 569 -30.34 -11.28 -22.54
N ILE A 570 -29.28 -12.09 -22.62
CA ILE A 570 -27.88 -11.65 -22.78
C ILE A 570 -27.54 -11.48 -24.26
N ILE A 571 -28.14 -12.32 -25.11
CA ILE A 571 -28.09 -12.23 -26.56
C ILE A 571 -29.50 -12.29 -27.14
N LYS A 572 -29.66 -11.82 -28.37
CA LYS A 572 -30.88 -11.95 -29.16
C LYS A 572 -30.55 -12.33 -30.60
N PRO A 573 -31.46 -12.99 -31.34
CA PRO A 573 -31.29 -13.18 -32.78
C PRO A 573 -31.06 -11.83 -33.47
N ALA A 574 -30.09 -11.78 -34.38
CA ALA A 574 -29.93 -10.66 -35.28
C ALA A 574 -30.81 -10.91 -36.50
N GLU A 575 -31.69 -9.95 -36.78
CA GLU A 575 -32.54 -9.91 -37.98
C GLU A 575 -31.72 -9.85 -39.27
#